data_AF-J9E619-F1
#
_entry.id   AF-J9E619-F1
#
_cell.length_a   1.000
_cell.length_b   1.000
_cell.length_c   1.000
_cell.angle_alpha   90.00
_cell.angle_beta   90.00
_cell.angle_gamma   90.00
#
_symmetry.space_group_name_H-M   'P 1'
#
loop_
_entity.id
_entity.type
_entity.pdbx_description
1 polymer ?
#
loop_
_entity_poly.entity_id
_entity_poly.type
_entity_poly.pdbx_seq_one_letter_code
_entity_poly.pdbx_strand_id
1 'polypeptide(L)'
;DFFIFYEYAGDSRAVLARKDQAAFGTEDHKPFLPKERDRIVNAGGSVMIQRVNGSLAVSRALGDFEYKAVPGLDATKQLVSPEPDIYTIVRDPKVDEFLLLACDGVYDVMENAEICSFVESRLLVTSDLSSVANQ
;
A
#
# COMPACT_ATOMS: atom_id res chain seq x y z
N ASP A 1 -19.27 -7.41 16.09
CA ASP A 1 -18.56 -6.23 15.56
C ASP A 1 -18.30 -6.39 14.08
N PHE A 2 -18.42 -5.31 13.30
CA PHE A 2 -18.08 -5.31 11.88
C PHE A 2 -16.68 -4.73 11.70
N PHE A 3 -15.86 -5.35 10.86
CA PHE A 3 -14.46 -4.99 10.64
C PHE A 3 -14.22 -4.62 9.18
N ILE A 4 -13.20 -3.79 8.94
CA ILE A 4 -12.56 -3.59 7.63
C ILE A 4 -11.21 -4.31 7.70
N PHE A 5 -10.96 -5.19 6.73
CA PHE A 5 -9.69 -5.87 6.56
C PHE A 5 -8.95 -5.26 5.37
N TYR A 6 -7.75 -4.76 5.61
CA TYR A 6 -6.84 -4.33 4.54
C TYR A 6 -5.83 -5.43 4.32
N GLU A 7 -5.78 -5.95 3.10
CA GLU A 7 -4.77 -6.91 2.66
C GLU A 7 -4.06 -6.32 1.45
N TYR A 8 -2.74 -6.09 1.55
CA TYR A 8 -1.99 -5.48 0.45
C TYR A 8 -0.55 -5.98 0.41
N ALA A 9 -0.01 -6.08 -0.80
CA ALA A 9 1.36 -6.46 -1.09
C ALA A 9 1.83 -5.62 -2.29
N GLY A 10 2.83 -4.76 -2.08
CA GLY A 10 3.24 -3.76 -3.06
C GLY A 10 3.14 -2.33 -2.54
N ASP A 11 3.12 -1.38 -3.46
CA ASP A 11 3.15 0.07 -3.22
C ASP A 11 1.92 0.81 -3.76
N SER A 12 0.87 0.07 -4.13
CA SER A 12 -0.48 0.63 -4.07
C SER A 12 -0.88 0.85 -2.61
N ARG A 13 -1.77 1.81 -2.37
CA ARG A 13 -2.16 2.20 -1.00
C ARG A 13 -3.67 2.31 -0.86
N ALA A 14 -4.14 1.86 0.30
CA ALA A 14 -5.52 2.04 0.74
C ALA A 14 -5.57 3.02 1.90
N VAL A 15 -6.52 3.96 1.86
CA VAL A 15 -6.71 5.00 2.87
C VAL A 15 -8.16 4.99 3.38
N LEU A 16 -8.33 5.09 4.70
CA LEU A 16 -9.61 5.28 5.38
C LEU A 16 -9.74 6.73 5.81
N ALA A 17 -10.74 7.41 5.27
CA ALA A 17 -11.15 8.71 5.76
C ALA A 17 -12.16 8.54 6.89
N ARG A 18 -11.91 9.25 7.99
CA ARG A 18 -12.80 9.35 9.14
C ARG A 18 -13.03 10.79 9.49
N LYS A 19 -14.29 11.13 9.74
CA LYS A 19 -14.70 12.47 10.13
C LYS A 19 -13.91 12.95 11.35
N ASP A 20 -13.33 14.13 11.23
CA ASP A 20 -12.57 14.82 12.29
C ASP A 20 -11.39 13.99 12.85
N GLN A 21 -10.85 13.05 12.07
CA GLN A 21 -9.73 12.19 12.46
C GLN A 21 -8.64 12.17 11.39
N ALA A 22 -7.41 11.83 11.79
CA ALA A 22 -6.34 11.58 10.84
C ALA A 22 -6.67 10.35 9.99
N ALA A 23 -6.41 10.46 8.68
CA ALA A 23 -6.60 9.36 7.75
C ALA A 23 -5.67 8.19 8.11
N PHE A 24 -6.22 6.98 8.17
CA PHE A 24 -5.42 5.76 8.22
C PHE A 24 -4.98 5.41 6.80
N GLY A 25 -3.73 5.01 6.60
CA GLY A 25 -3.24 4.50 5.31
C GLY A 25 -2.35 3.29 5.48
N THR A 26 -2.40 2.37 4.53
CA THR A 26 -1.45 1.24 4.47
C THR A 26 -0.01 1.72 4.22
N GLU A 27 0.99 0.98 4.71
CA GLU A 27 2.41 1.33 4.54
C GLU A 27 3.00 0.67 3.30
N ASP A 28 3.41 1.45 2.29
CA ASP A 28 3.95 0.92 1.04
C ASP A 28 5.14 -0.03 1.24
N HIS A 29 5.19 -1.11 0.46
CA HIS A 29 6.28 -2.06 0.47
C HIS A 29 7.44 -1.62 -0.45
N LYS A 30 8.25 -0.67 0.05
CA LYS A 30 9.41 -0.17 -0.69
C LYS A 30 10.71 -0.90 -0.28
N PRO A 31 11.59 -1.27 -1.23
CA PRO A 31 12.82 -2.03 -0.95
C PRO A 31 13.77 -1.40 0.06
N PHE A 32 13.77 -0.08 0.20
CA PHE A 32 14.66 0.62 1.13
C PHE A 32 14.17 0.64 2.58
N LEU A 33 12.92 0.22 2.85
CA LEU A 33 12.41 0.16 4.22
C LEU A 33 13.09 -0.95 5.01
N PRO A 34 13.37 -0.77 6.32
CA PRO A 34 14.22 -1.69 7.09
C PRO A 34 13.79 -3.16 7.01
N LYS A 35 12.52 -3.47 7.26
CA LYS A 35 11.96 -4.85 7.19
C LYS A 35 12.20 -5.50 5.83
N GLU A 36 11.98 -4.74 4.77
CA GLU A 36 12.09 -5.22 3.39
C GLU A 36 13.56 -5.37 2.97
N ARG A 37 14.38 -4.37 3.30
CA ARG A 37 15.83 -4.36 3.04
C ARG A 37 16.52 -5.53 3.72
N ASP A 38 16.20 -5.80 4.98
CA ASP A 38 16.80 -6.89 5.73
C ASP A 38 16.46 -8.25 5.10
N ARG A 39 15.20 -8.46 4.68
CA ARG A 39 14.81 -9.65 3.92
C ARG A 39 15.59 -9.77 2.61
N ILE A 40 15.66 -8.71 1.82
CA ILE A 40 16.37 -8.69 0.53
C ILE A 40 17.85 -9.05 0.70
N VAL A 41 18.53 -8.48 1.70
CA VAL A 41 19.94 -8.75 1.98
C VAL A 41 20.13 -10.19 2.47
N ASN A 42 19.25 -10.69 3.35
CA ASN A 42 19.31 -12.07 3.83
C ASN A 42 19.03 -13.11 2.72
N ALA A 43 18.29 -12.71 1.68
CA ALA A 43 18.09 -13.51 0.47
C ALA A 43 19.26 -13.43 -0.53
N GLY A 44 20.36 -12.77 -0.16
CA GLY A 44 21.57 -12.63 -1.00
C GLY A 44 21.49 -11.50 -2.04
N GLY A 45 20.47 -10.63 -1.95
CA GLY A 45 20.30 -9.48 -2.82
C GLY A 45 20.90 -8.19 -2.25
N SER A 46 20.59 -7.10 -2.93
CA SER A 46 20.98 -5.74 -2.54
C SER A 46 19.86 -4.74 -2.84
N VAL A 47 19.92 -3.57 -2.20
CA VAL A 47 19.04 -2.44 -2.50
C VAL A 47 19.90 -1.31 -3.06
N MET A 48 19.70 -0.99 -4.33
CA MET A 48 20.44 0.05 -5.06
C MET A 48 19.47 1.10 -5.58
N ILE A 49 19.67 2.37 -5.22
CA ILE A 49 18.78 3.49 -5.63
C ILE A 49 17.30 3.13 -5.41
N GLN A 50 16.98 2.62 -4.21
CA GLN A 50 15.63 2.19 -3.80
C GLN A 50 15.06 0.96 -4.51
N ARG A 51 15.86 0.24 -5.32
CA ARG A 51 15.40 -0.92 -6.11
C ARG A 51 16.08 -2.22 -5.69
N VAL A 52 15.35 -3.34 -5.74
CA VAL A 52 15.89 -4.70 -5.55
C VAL A 52 16.86 -5.00 -6.68
N ASN A 53 18.13 -5.24 -6.32
CA ASN A 53 19.24 -5.44 -7.25
C ASN A 53 19.33 -4.36 -8.35
N GLY A 54 18.91 -3.13 -8.04
CA GLY A 54 18.89 -2.01 -8.99
C GLY A 54 17.78 -2.05 -10.04
N SER A 55 16.93 -3.07 -10.05
CA SER A 55 15.91 -3.27 -11.09
C SER A 55 14.49 -2.95 -10.58
N LEU A 56 13.99 -3.72 -9.60
CA LEU A 56 12.58 -3.67 -9.22
C LEU A 56 12.31 -2.68 -8.09
N ALA A 57 11.34 -1.77 -8.27
CA ALA A 57 11.02 -0.70 -7.31
C ALA A 57 10.10 -1.11 -6.15
N VAL A 58 9.54 -2.32 -6.20
CA VAL A 58 8.69 -2.88 -5.14
C VAL A 58 9.41 -4.03 -4.43
N SER A 59 9.15 -4.19 -3.14
CA SER A 59 9.69 -5.31 -2.37
C SER A 59 8.70 -6.45 -2.20
N ARG A 60 7.41 -6.22 -2.44
CA ARG A 60 6.38 -7.26 -2.37
C ARG A 60 5.48 -7.20 -3.59
N ALA A 61 5.17 -8.37 -4.14
CA ALA A 61 4.32 -8.51 -5.32
C ALA A 61 3.92 -9.99 -5.51
N LEU A 62 2.80 -10.21 -6.18
CA LEU A 62 2.52 -11.50 -6.83
C LEU A 62 3.30 -11.58 -8.15
N GLY A 63 3.60 -12.79 -8.65
CA GLY A 63 4.45 -12.94 -9.83
C GLY A 63 5.94 -12.79 -9.50
N ASP A 64 6.70 -12.08 -10.34
CA ASP A 64 8.15 -11.82 -10.16
C ASP A 64 8.98 -13.06 -9.79
N PHE A 65 8.70 -14.18 -10.47
CA PHE A 65 9.25 -15.48 -10.10
C PHE A 65 10.78 -15.54 -10.16
N GLU A 66 11.42 -14.72 -11.00
CA GLU A 66 12.88 -14.60 -11.08
C GLU A 66 13.50 -14.09 -9.76
N TYR A 67 12.75 -13.32 -8.97
CA TYR A 67 13.14 -12.82 -7.65
C TYR A 67 12.80 -13.80 -6.52
N LYS A 68 12.22 -14.97 -6.86
CA LYS A 68 11.66 -15.95 -5.91
C LYS A 68 12.28 -17.35 -6.04
N ALA A 69 13.49 -17.40 -6.59
CA ALA A 69 14.19 -18.65 -6.88
C ALA A 69 15.44 -18.88 -6.00
N VAL A 70 15.56 -18.18 -4.87
CA VAL A 70 16.70 -18.38 -3.94
C VAL A 70 16.56 -19.74 -3.26
N PRO A 71 17.50 -20.69 -3.46
CA PRO A 71 17.39 -22.04 -2.91
C PRO A 71 17.40 -22.05 -1.38
N GLY A 72 16.56 -22.91 -0.78
CA GLY A 72 16.52 -23.10 0.67
C GLY A 72 15.76 -22.03 1.45
N LEU A 73 15.15 -21.04 0.78
CA LEU A 73 14.31 -20.03 1.41
C LEU A 73 12.82 -20.28 1.14
N ASP A 74 12.00 -20.06 2.17
CA ASP A 74 10.55 -20.08 2.05
C ASP A 74 10.04 -18.97 1.12
N ALA A 75 8.82 -19.10 0.62
CA ALA A 75 8.21 -18.16 -0.34
C ALA A 75 8.23 -16.68 0.14
N THR A 76 8.09 -16.45 1.45
CA THR A 76 8.05 -15.10 2.04
C THR A 76 9.42 -14.52 2.37
N LYS A 77 10.48 -15.33 2.27
CA LYS A 77 11.88 -14.95 2.55
C LYS A 77 12.70 -14.65 1.29
N GLN A 78 12.04 -14.64 0.13
CA GLN A 78 12.66 -14.37 -1.16
C GLN A 78 13.02 -12.87 -1.33
N LEU A 79 13.70 -12.52 -2.42
CA LEU A 79 14.04 -11.11 -2.73
C LEU A 79 12.77 -10.25 -2.83
N VAL A 80 11.72 -10.80 -3.44
CA VAL A 80 10.37 -10.23 -3.48
C VAL A 80 9.43 -11.17 -2.74
N SER A 81 8.70 -10.67 -1.74
CA SER A 81 7.75 -11.48 -0.97
C SER A 81 6.34 -11.41 -1.56
N PRO A 82 5.57 -12.52 -1.63
CA PRO A 82 4.15 -12.48 -1.92
C PRO A 82 3.28 -12.22 -0.67
N GLU A 83 3.88 -12.11 0.51
CA GLU A 83 3.18 -12.00 1.79
C GLU A 83 2.52 -10.62 1.96
N PRO A 84 1.18 -10.55 2.12
CA PRO A 84 0.52 -9.29 2.39
C PRO A 84 0.72 -8.86 3.84
N ASP A 85 0.74 -7.55 4.09
CA ASP A 85 0.49 -7.02 5.43
C ASP A 85 -1.03 -6.88 5.63
N ILE A 86 -1.52 -7.23 6.83
CA ILE A 86 -2.95 -7.25 7.15
C ILE A 86 -3.24 -6.29 8.31
N TYR A 87 -4.16 -5.35 8.09
CA TYR A 87 -4.71 -4.49 9.13
C TYR A 87 -6.18 -4.81 9.37
N THR A 88 -6.56 -4.93 10.64
CA THR A 88 -7.96 -5.10 11.06
C THR A 88 -8.42 -3.84 11.76
N ILE A 89 -9.39 -3.14 11.18
CA ILE A 89 -9.96 -1.91 11.74
C ILE A 89 -11.40 -2.17 12.13
N VAL A 90 -11.76 -1.85 13.38
CA VAL A 90 -13.16 -1.87 13.83
C VAL A 90 -13.91 -0.75 13.11
N ARG A 91 -15.05 -1.08 12.50
CA ARG A 91 -15.91 -0.09 11.87
C ARG A 91 -16.55 0.80 12.93
N ASP A 92 -16.61 2.10 12.63
CA ASP A 92 -17.36 3.07 13.40
C ASP A 92 -18.32 3.82 12.46
N PRO A 93 -19.60 3.41 12.39
CA PRO A 93 -20.60 4.04 11.52
C PRO A 93 -20.85 5.52 11.80
N LYS A 94 -20.36 6.07 12.91
CA LYS A 94 -20.51 7.49 13.25
C LYS A 94 -19.47 8.37 12.57
N VAL A 95 -18.33 7.80 12.20
CA VAL A 95 -17.17 8.55 11.71
C VAL A 95 -16.55 7.99 10.44
N ASP A 96 -16.78 6.71 10.08
CA ASP A 96 -16.29 6.16 8.81
C ASP A 96 -16.99 6.85 7.62
N GLU A 97 -16.22 7.47 6.72
CA GLU A 97 -16.77 8.22 5.59
C GLU A 97 -16.57 7.48 4.26
N PHE A 98 -15.32 7.22 3.88
CA PHE A 98 -15.01 6.49 2.64
C PHE A 98 -13.66 5.78 2.69
N LEU A 99 -13.51 4.85 1.74
CA LEU A 99 -12.26 4.15 1.45
C LEU A 99 -11.74 4.59 0.09
N LEU A 100 -10.46 4.94 0.05
CA LEU A 100 -9.75 5.25 -1.18
C LEU A 100 -8.74 4.13 -1.45
N LEU A 101 -8.75 3.58 -2.67
CA LEU A 101 -7.76 2.61 -3.14
C LEU A 101 -7.19 3.13 -4.45
N ALA A 102 -5.87 3.30 -4.51
CA ALA A 102 -5.20 3.74 -5.72
C ALA A 102 -3.79 3.15 -5.81
N CYS A 103 -3.21 3.18 -7.00
CA CYS A 103 -1.80 2.84 -7.20
C CYS A 103 -0.89 4.02 -6.84
N ASP A 104 0.41 3.76 -6.83
CA ASP A 104 1.49 4.72 -6.63
C ASP A 104 1.38 5.96 -7.53
N GLY A 105 0.89 5.84 -8.76
CA GLY A 105 0.72 6.99 -9.66
C GLY A 105 -0.14 8.14 -9.10
N VAL A 106 -1.01 7.87 -8.11
CA VAL A 106 -1.75 8.89 -7.36
C VAL A 106 -0.95 9.35 -6.13
N TYR A 107 -0.45 8.39 -5.34
CA TYR A 107 0.22 8.68 -4.06
C TYR A 107 1.65 9.19 -4.18
N ASP A 108 2.25 9.13 -5.37
CA ASP A 108 3.53 9.75 -5.71
C ASP A 108 3.42 11.28 -5.75
N VAL A 109 2.21 11.82 -5.93
CA VAL A 109 1.96 13.25 -6.08
C VAL A 109 0.98 13.83 -5.05
N MET A 110 0.33 13.01 -4.24
CA MET A 110 -0.59 13.44 -3.19
C MET A 110 -0.41 12.64 -1.90
N GLU A 111 -0.30 13.35 -0.77
CA GLU A 111 -0.30 12.70 0.54
C GLU A 111 -1.71 12.25 0.96
N ASN A 112 -1.79 11.32 1.93
CA ASN A 112 -3.05 10.75 2.39
C ASN A 112 -4.06 11.82 2.84
N ALA A 113 -3.60 12.87 3.54
CA ALA A 113 -4.47 13.95 4.01
C ALA A 113 -4.97 14.85 2.87
N GLU A 114 -4.11 15.11 1.87
CA GLU A 114 -4.44 15.95 0.71
C GLU A 114 -5.50 15.29 -0.15
N ILE A 115 -5.36 13.99 -0.44
CA ILE A 115 -6.34 13.27 -1.25
C ILE A 115 -7.66 13.06 -0.52
N CYS A 116 -7.66 12.83 0.80
CA CYS A 116 -8.90 12.78 1.58
C CYS A 116 -9.64 14.14 1.50
N SER A 117 -8.93 15.25 1.75
CA SER A 117 -9.52 16.59 1.66
C SER A 117 -10.06 16.89 0.26
N PHE A 118 -9.34 16.47 -0.79
CA PHE A 118 -9.81 16.60 -2.17
C PHE A 118 -11.11 15.83 -2.41
N VAL A 119 -11.15 14.54 -2.06
CA VAL A 119 -12.33 13.70 -2.24
C VAL A 119 -13.52 14.22 -1.43
N GLU A 120 -13.31 14.61 -0.17
CA GLU A 120 -14.35 15.25 0.67
C GLU A 120 -14.95 16.46 -0.04
N SER A 121 -14.11 17.35 -0.57
CA SER A 121 -14.58 18.54 -1.29
C SER A 121 -15.41 18.18 -2.53
N ARG A 122 -15.08 17.08 -3.22
CA ARG A 122 -15.81 16.63 -4.41
C ARG A 122 -17.14 15.97 -4.06
N LEU A 123 -17.19 15.22 -2.96
CA LEU A 123 -18.41 14.59 -2.47
C LEU A 123 -19.46 15.61 -1.98
N LEU A 124 -19.04 16.83 -1.62
CA LEU A 124 -19.97 17.95 -1.37
C LEU A 124 -20.64 18.49 -2.64
N VAL A 125 -20.04 18.24 -3.81
CA VAL A 125 -20.52 18.75 -5.11
C VAL A 125 -21.36 17.70 -5.85
N THR A 126 -20.98 16.42 -5.76
CA THR A 126 -21.66 15.34 -6.46
C THR A 126 -21.61 14.03 -5.68
N SER A 127 -22.67 13.24 -5.79
CA SER A 127 -22.72 11.86 -5.28
C SER A 127 -22.26 10.81 -6.31
N ASP A 128 -21.91 11.22 -7.54
CA ASP A 128 -21.39 10.32 -8.57
C ASP A 128 -19.91 10.01 -8.32
N LEU A 129 -19.65 8.83 -7.75
CA LEU A 129 -18.28 8.38 -7.42
C LEU A 129 -17.40 8.21 -8.66
N SER A 130 -17.97 7.88 -9.83
CA SER A 130 -17.19 7.81 -11.07
C SER A 130 -16.74 9.19 -11.50
N SER A 131 -17.59 10.21 -11.37
CA SER A 131 -17.20 11.60 -11.63
C SER A 131 -16.14 12.09 -10.64
N VAL A 132 -16.19 11.70 -9.36
CA VAL A 132 -15.15 12.05 -8.38
C VAL A 132 -13.81 11.40 -8.73
N ALA A 133 -13.81 10.10 -9.07
CA ALA A 133 -12.58 9.36 -9.38
C ALA A 133 -11.89 9.79 -10.70
N ASN A 134 -12.63 10.44 -11.61
CA ASN A 134 -12.12 10.91 -12.90
C ASN A 134 -11.47 12.30 -12.87
N GLN A 135 -11.38 12.93 -11.69
CA GLN A 135 -10.79 14.25 -11.49
C GLN A 135 -9.44 14.15 -10.81
#